data_AF-A0A971W2D5-F1
#
_entry.id   AF-A0A971W2D5-F1
#
_cell.length_a   1.000
_cell.length_b   1.000
_cell.length_c   1.000
_cell.angle_alpha   90.00
_cell.angle_beta   90.00
_cell.angle_gamma   90.00
#
_symmetry.space_group_name_H-M   'P 1'
#
loop_
_entity.id
_entity.type
_entity.pdbx_description
1 polymer ?
#
loop_
_entity_poly.entity_id
_entity_poly.type
_entity_poly.pdbx_seq_one_letter_code
_entity_poly.pdbx_strand_id
1 'polypeptide(L)'
;VGNLDHENITIGKAGRKRNLGIRPTVRGSAMNPVDHPHGGGEGKAPVGRPTPVTPWGKPTIGYKTRKKNKDSDKFIVKRRKK
;
A
#
# COMPACT_ATOMS: atom_id res chain seq x y z
N VAL A 1 -6.90 -24.28 10.84
CA VAL A 1 -5.61 -23.54 10.83
C VAL A 1 -5.23 -23.29 12.27
N GLY A 2 -4.03 -23.69 12.71
CA GLY A 2 -3.51 -23.43 14.06
C GLY A 2 -2.68 -22.14 14.11
N ASN A 3 -2.16 -21.79 15.30
CA ASN A 3 -1.33 -20.60 15.55
C ASN A 3 -2.08 -19.26 15.40
N LEU A 4 -3.16 -19.09 16.18
CA LEU A 4 -3.99 -17.87 16.17
C LEU A 4 -3.20 -16.65 16.67
N ASP A 5 -2.25 -16.83 17.58
CA ASP A 5 -1.47 -15.73 18.16
C ASP A 5 -0.39 -15.16 17.23
N HIS A 6 -0.23 -15.70 16.02
CA HIS A 6 0.77 -15.21 15.08
C HIS A 6 0.59 -13.72 14.73
N GLU A 7 -0.65 -13.23 14.67
CA GLU A 7 -0.95 -11.82 14.41
C GLU A 7 -0.63 -10.89 15.60
N ASN A 8 -0.57 -11.43 16.82
CA ASN A 8 -0.27 -10.69 18.05
C ASN A 8 1.23 -10.44 18.26
N ILE A 9 2.09 -10.97 17.39
CA ILE A 9 3.55 -10.87 17.53
C ILE A 9 4.02 -9.43 17.26
N THR A 10 4.58 -8.80 18.29
CA THR A 10 5.35 -7.55 18.13
C THR A 10 6.75 -7.85 17.59
N ILE A 11 7.11 -7.22 16.47
CA ILE A 11 8.42 -7.46 15.80
C ILE A 11 9.58 -6.90 16.63
N GLY A 12 9.37 -5.79 17.34
CA GLY A 12 10.38 -5.17 18.21
C GLY A 12 11.42 -4.37 17.41
N LYS A 13 12.54 -5.00 17.05
CA LYS A 13 13.68 -4.33 16.41
C LYS A 13 13.63 -4.33 14.88
N ALA A 14 14.19 -3.30 14.26
CA ALA A 14 14.27 -3.17 12.80
C ALA A 14 14.96 -4.38 12.11
N GLY A 15 16.03 -4.89 12.71
CA GLY A 15 16.76 -6.06 12.19
C GLY A 15 15.91 -7.33 12.10
N ARG A 16 14.89 -7.49 12.95
CA ARG A 16 14.01 -8.67 12.86
C ARG A 16 13.19 -8.68 11.57
N LYS A 17 12.78 -7.51 11.05
CA LYS A 17 12.14 -7.43 9.72
C LYS A 17 13.09 -7.87 8.60
N ARG A 18 14.39 -7.60 8.73
CA ARG A 18 15.40 -8.05 7.77
C ARG A 18 15.54 -9.57 7.76
N ASN A 19 15.46 -10.21 8.93
CA ASN A 19 15.46 -11.68 9.03
C ASN A 19 14.22 -12.31 8.41
N LEU A 20 13.09 -11.59 8.35
CA LEU A 20 11.88 -11.98 7.61
C LEU A 20 11.99 -11.72 6.09
N GLY A 21 13.15 -11.26 5.59
CA GLY A 21 13.36 -10.95 4.17
C GLY A 21 12.79 -9.60 3.72
N ILE A 22 12.21 -8.80 4.62
CA ILE A 22 11.59 -7.52 4.28
C ILE A 22 12.64 -6.39 4.35
N ARG A 23 12.81 -5.67 3.24
CA ARG A 23 13.71 -4.51 3.13
C ARG A 23 13.00 -3.21 3.51
N PRO A 24 13.74 -2.15 3.91
CA PRO A 24 13.16 -0.84 4.16
C PRO A 24 12.47 -0.25 2.91
N THR A 25 11.40 0.52 3.14
CA THR A 25 10.66 1.25 2.10
C THR A 25 10.64 2.74 2.42
N VAL A 26 10.89 3.60 1.44
CA VAL A 26 10.91 5.06 1.61
C VAL A 26 9.53 5.64 1.28
N ARG A 27 9.10 6.68 2.01
CA ARG A 27 7.82 7.37 1.75
C ARG A 27 7.93 8.27 0.50
N GLY A 28 6.91 8.24 -0.35
CA GLY A 28 6.88 9.05 -1.59
C GLY A 28 6.92 10.57 -1.38
N SER A 29 6.41 11.05 -0.24
CA SER A 29 6.44 12.49 0.11
C SER A 29 7.85 13.03 0.40
N ALA A 30 8.83 12.15 0.61
CA ALA A 30 10.23 12.52 0.87
C ALA A 30 11.11 12.34 -0.38
N MET A 31 10.51 11.96 -1.51
CA MET A 31 11.22 11.76 -2.78
C MET A 31 11.18 13.05 -3.62
N ASN A 32 11.90 13.07 -4.74
CA ASN A 32 11.81 14.16 -5.70
C ASN A 32 10.56 14.01 -6.60
N PRO A 33 10.07 15.09 -7.24
CA PRO A 33 8.91 15.03 -8.13
C PRO A 33 9.03 14.04 -9.29
N VAL A 34 10.26 13.75 -9.75
CA VAL A 34 10.55 12.77 -10.81
C VAL A 34 10.34 11.33 -10.36
N ASP A 35 10.55 11.04 -9.07
CA ASP A 35 10.52 9.68 -8.52
C ASP A 35 9.14 9.31 -7.99
N HIS A 36 8.38 10.28 -7.48
CA HIS A 36 7.05 10.06 -6.94
C HIS A 36 6.11 11.24 -7.20
N PRO A 37 4.83 11.00 -7.54
CA PRO A 37 3.85 12.07 -7.73
C PRO A 37 3.50 12.91 -6.49
N HIS A 38 4.08 12.59 -5.32
CA HIS A 38 3.93 13.32 -4.06
C HIS A 38 5.26 13.96 -3.62
N GLY A 39 6.32 13.79 -4.41
CA GLY A 39 7.64 14.28 -4.09
C GLY A 39 7.80 15.77 -4.34
N GLY A 40 8.84 16.35 -3.75
CA GLY A 40 9.17 17.77 -3.83
C GLY A 40 8.49 18.66 -2.79
N GLY A 41 8.61 19.97 -3.02
CA GLY A 41 8.29 21.02 -2.05
C GLY A 41 9.56 21.56 -1.38
N GLU A 42 9.53 22.83 -0.97
CA GLU A 42 10.65 23.50 -0.29
C GLU A 42 10.94 22.91 1.10
N GLY A 43 9.97 22.19 1.66
CA GLY A 43 10.07 21.46 2.92
C GLY A 43 9.06 20.32 2.96
N LYS A 44 8.44 20.07 4.12
CA LYS A 44 7.40 19.05 4.22
C LYS A 44 6.14 19.49 3.46
N ALA A 45 5.85 18.83 2.34
CA ALA A 45 4.68 19.11 1.53
C ALA A 45 3.46 18.21 1.90
N PRO A 46 2.22 18.73 1.78
CA PRO A 46 1.03 17.89 1.70
C PRO A 46 0.99 17.15 0.35
N VAL A 47 0.06 16.20 0.19
CA VAL A 47 -0.06 15.38 -1.03
C VAL A 47 -0.31 16.19 -2.31
N GLY A 48 -0.95 17.37 -2.20
CA GLY A 48 -1.16 18.29 -3.34
C GLY A 48 -2.08 17.77 -4.45
N ARG A 49 -2.72 16.60 -4.27
CA ARG A 49 -3.61 15.94 -5.25
C ARG A 49 -4.94 15.56 -4.58
N PRO A 50 -6.05 15.49 -5.33
CA PRO A 50 -7.37 15.12 -4.78
C PRO A 50 -7.41 13.74 -4.14
N THR A 51 -6.59 12.81 -4.62
CA THR A 51 -6.44 11.47 -4.04
C THR A 51 -4.96 11.11 -3.96
N PRO A 52 -4.52 10.41 -2.89
CA PRO A 52 -3.18 9.84 -2.84
C PRO A 52 -2.99 8.81 -3.96
N VAL A 53 -1.82 8.85 -4.58
CA VAL A 53 -1.47 7.98 -5.70
C VAL A 53 -0.26 7.09 -5.40
N THR A 54 -0.14 6.01 -6.16
CA THR A 54 1.05 5.16 -6.23
C THR A 54 2.21 5.90 -6.90
N PRO A 55 3.45 5.37 -6.83
CA PRO A 55 4.57 5.88 -7.61
C PRO A 55 4.27 5.97 -9.12
N TRP A 56 3.36 5.11 -9.61
CA TRP A 56 2.92 5.06 -11.01
C TRP A 56 1.63 5.87 -11.29
N GLY A 57 1.21 6.75 -10.37
CA GLY A 57 0.09 7.66 -10.59
C GLY A 57 -1.31 7.05 -10.52
N LYS A 58 -1.48 5.84 -9.98
CA LYS A 58 -2.80 5.22 -9.76
C LYS A 58 -3.35 5.57 -8.37
N PRO A 59 -4.63 5.91 -8.20
CA PRO A 59 -5.21 6.18 -6.88
C PRO A 59 -5.12 4.98 -5.93
N THR A 60 -4.79 5.22 -4.66
CA THR A 60 -4.64 4.14 -3.65
C THR A 60 -5.86 4.01 -2.73
N ILE A 61 -6.61 5.09 -2.51
CA ILE A 61 -7.77 5.11 -1.61
C ILE A 61 -9.05 4.88 -2.42
N GLY A 62 -9.85 3.89 -2.01
CA GLY A 62 -11.20 3.64 -2.54
C GLY A 62 -11.28 3.04 -3.95
N TYR A 63 -10.18 3.04 -4.72
CA TYR A 63 -10.18 2.53 -6.09
C TYR A 63 -10.24 0.99 -6.14
N LYS A 64 -11.26 0.43 -6.80
CA LYS A 64 -11.39 -1.03 -7.01
C LYS A 64 -10.46 -1.47 -8.15
N THR A 65 -9.53 -2.37 -7.85
CA THR A 65 -8.53 -2.88 -8.82
C THR A 65 -8.93 -4.19 -9.51
N ARG A 66 -10.02 -4.85 -9.08
CA ARG A 66 -10.50 -6.07 -9.75
C ARG A 66 -11.04 -5.73 -11.14
N LYS A 67 -10.55 -6.42 -12.17
CA LYS A 67 -11.06 -6.33 -13.55
C LYS A 67 -12.55 -6.69 -13.58
N LYS A 68 -13.35 -5.92 -14.31
CA LYS A 68 -14.83 -5.99 -14.31
C LYS A 68 -15.43 -7.26 -14.96
N ASN A 69 -14.66 -7.96 -15.80
CA ASN A 69 -15.13 -9.07 -16.64
C ASN A 69 -14.23 -10.30 -16.45
N LYS A 70 -14.03 -10.77 -15.21
CA LYS A 70 -13.35 -12.06 -15.01
C LYS A 70 -14.40 -13.16 -15.03
N ASP A 71 -14.10 -14.29 -15.66
CA ASP A 71 -15.05 -15.43 -15.70
C ASP A 71 -15.41 -15.93 -14.29
N SER A 72 -14.51 -15.73 -13.32
CA SER A 72 -14.77 -16.05 -11.92
C SER A 72 -15.81 -15.14 -11.25
N ASP A 73 -16.20 -14.02 -11.85
CA ASP A 73 -17.24 -13.14 -11.32
C ASP A 73 -18.59 -13.87 -11.20
N LYS A 74 -18.87 -14.85 -12.08
CA LYS A 74 -20.08 -15.67 -12.02
C LYS A 74 -20.16 -16.57 -10.77
N PHE A 75 -19.02 -16.88 -10.17
CA PHE A 75 -18.94 -17.71 -8.96
C PHE A 75 -18.93 -16.88 -7.67
N ILE A 76 -18.86 -15.54 -7.75
CA ILE A 76 -18.84 -14.66 -6.58
C ILE A 76 -20.26 -14.22 -6.25
N VAL A 77 -20.88 -14.89 -5.27
CA VAL A 77 -22.25 -14.59 -4.83
C VAL A 77 -22.31 -13.33 -3.95
N LYS A 78 -21.35 -13.18 -3.02
CA LYS A 78 -21.30 -12.03 -2.10
C LYS A 78 -19.88 -11.50 -2.01
N ARG A 79 -19.72 -10.19 -2.24
CA ARG A 79 -18.43 -9.51 -2.05
C ARG A 79 -18.25 -9.16 -0.57
N ARG A 80 -17.06 -9.38 -0.03
CA ARG A 80 -16.69 -8.93 1.32
C ARG A 80 -16.77 -7.40 1.36
N LYS A 81 -17.52 -6.84 2.32
CA LYS A 81 -17.49 -5.41 2.62
C LYS A 81 -16.10 -5.12 3.21
N LYS A 82 -15.37 -4.19 2.60
CA LYS A 82 -14.14 -3.64 3.18
C LYS A 82 -14.51 -2.70 4.30
#